data_AF-A0A366HEY4-F1
#
_entry.id   AF-A0A366HEY4-F1
#
_cell.length_a   1.000
_cell.length_b   1.000
_cell.length_c   1.000
_cell.angle_alpha   90.00
_cell.angle_beta   90.00
_cell.angle_gamma   90.00
#
_symmetry.space_group_name_H-M   'P 1'
#
loop_
_entity.id
_entity.type
_entity.pdbx_description
1 polymer ?
#
loop_
_entity_poly.entity_id
_entity_poly.type
_entity_poly.pdbx_seq_one_letter_code
_entity_poly.pdbx_strand_id
1 'polypeptide(L)'
;MHRQAIQVNDRRNVYNSQNMDFFFNLVSEHGLWAVFAGVFIEQVGAPIPALPFLLVAGMDAIDNSLYGVMALVVASVASMLADLLWFLAGRRHGRRMLSLLCKIAISPDSCVRQSELSFAKHGVATLVISKFVPGISTLAPPMAGAMGMSTTSFVIFNLAGSVLWAGCGLMLGILFHEQIQNVLIYLDNLGGSALVVIGALLGLYIGFRVWRRLRLSRLKSRLSLVQPAELAQMLENNTPMFLLDVRQGGAEGGLVDRIQGARNIDLGLLAKHASLPEWKDETDVIVYCACPNDASAVKAAYVLRRRGIKARVLNGGMDGWIQSGFALEHIKAERL
;
A
#
# COMPACT_ATOMS: atom_id res chain seq x y z
N MET A 1 -33.28 -28.27 36.48
CA MET A 1 -32.07 -28.80 35.82
C MET A 1 -32.30 -29.32 34.38
N HIS A 2 -33.53 -29.54 33.92
CA HIS A 2 -33.78 -30.06 32.55
C HIS A 2 -33.71 -29.03 31.39
N ARG A 3 -33.79 -27.72 31.64
CA ARG A 3 -33.75 -26.69 30.57
C ARG A 3 -32.35 -26.31 30.08
N GLN A 4 -31.30 -26.52 30.89
CA GLN A 4 -29.92 -26.23 30.48
C GLN A 4 -29.35 -27.29 29.52
N ALA A 5 -29.79 -28.54 29.62
CA ALA A 5 -29.33 -29.62 28.74
C ALA A 5 -29.83 -29.47 27.28
N ILE A 6 -30.99 -28.83 27.08
CA ILE A 6 -31.58 -28.64 25.74
C ILE A 6 -30.88 -27.50 24.99
N GLN A 7 -30.52 -26.39 25.67
CA GLN A 7 -29.76 -25.29 25.04
C GLN A 7 -28.31 -25.63 24.70
N VAL A 8 -27.68 -26.56 25.43
CA VAL A 8 -26.31 -27.03 25.13
C VAL A 8 -26.30 -28.01 23.95
N ASN A 9 -27.40 -28.73 23.74
CA ASN A 9 -27.53 -29.68 22.64
C ASN A 9 -27.83 -28.99 21.30
N ASP A 10 -28.56 -27.86 21.33
CA ASP A 10 -28.89 -27.09 20.13
C ASP A 10 -27.69 -26.34 19.55
N ARG A 11 -26.74 -25.90 20.40
CA ARG A 11 -25.48 -25.30 19.94
C ARG A 11 -24.54 -26.25 19.20
N ARG A 12 -24.67 -27.56 19.38
CA ARG A 12 -23.81 -28.55 18.72
C ARG A 12 -24.30 -28.97 17.33
N ASN A 13 -25.60 -28.82 17.05
CA ASN A 13 -26.20 -29.30 15.80
C ASN A 13 -26.09 -28.31 14.62
N VAL A 14 -25.62 -27.09 14.87
CA VAL A 14 -25.43 -26.07 13.81
C VAL A 14 -24.09 -26.23 13.08
N TYR A 15 -23.12 -26.95 13.66
CA TYR A 15 -21.76 -27.11 13.13
C TYR A 15 -21.58 -28.45 12.43
N ASN A 16 -22.15 -28.60 11.23
CA ASN A 16 -21.99 -29.83 10.45
C ASN A 16 -21.61 -29.49 9.00
N SER A 17 -20.50 -28.77 8.83
CA SER A 17 -19.92 -28.44 7.52
C SER A 17 -18.41 -28.74 7.54
N GLN A 18 -18.01 -29.80 6.84
CA GLN A 18 -16.68 -30.44 6.92
C GLN A 18 -15.47 -29.51 6.68
N ASN A 19 -15.67 -28.32 6.09
CA ASN A 19 -14.61 -27.34 5.84
C ASN A 19 -14.49 -26.27 6.93
N MET A 20 -15.60 -25.89 7.58
CA MET A 20 -15.57 -24.99 8.74
C MET A 20 -15.20 -25.75 10.02
N ASP A 21 -15.49 -27.05 10.08
CA ASP A 21 -15.02 -27.93 11.15
C ASP A 21 -13.49 -27.91 11.27
N PHE A 22 -12.74 -27.76 10.17
CA PHE A 22 -11.28 -27.61 10.26
C PHE A 22 -10.88 -26.27 10.89
N PHE A 23 -11.49 -25.15 10.50
CA PHE A 23 -11.13 -23.82 11.02
C PHE A 23 -11.58 -23.66 12.48
N PHE A 24 -12.78 -24.12 12.82
CA PHE A 24 -13.29 -24.12 14.19
C PHE A 24 -12.62 -25.18 15.08
N ASN A 25 -12.26 -26.38 14.60
CA ASN A 25 -11.47 -27.33 15.40
C ASN A 25 -10.00 -26.90 15.52
N LEU A 26 -9.41 -26.24 14.51
CA LEU A 26 -8.06 -25.66 14.63
C LEU A 26 -8.06 -24.49 15.63
N VAL A 27 -9.11 -23.67 15.67
CA VAL A 27 -9.23 -22.60 16.67
C VAL A 27 -9.67 -23.13 18.04
N SER A 28 -10.47 -24.20 18.12
CA SER A 28 -10.97 -24.75 19.39
C SER A 28 -10.02 -25.77 20.04
N GLU A 29 -9.18 -26.50 19.29
CA GLU A 29 -8.13 -27.38 19.84
C GLU A 29 -6.74 -26.71 19.81
N HIS A 30 -6.46 -25.78 18.89
CA HIS A 30 -5.15 -25.13 18.73
C HIS A 30 -5.24 -23.58 18.80
N GLY A 31 -6.24 -23.00 19.45
CA GLY A 31 -6.61 -21.56 19.38
C GLY A 31 -5.47 -20.55 19.38
N LEU A 32 -4.53 -20.66 20.33
CA LEU A 32 -3.37 -19.77 20.39
C LEU A 32 -2.40 -19.97 19.21
N TRP A 33 -2.20 -21.20 18.73
CA TRP A 33 -1.38 -21.47 17.55
C TRP A 33 -2.01 -20.93 16.28
N ALA A 34 -3.34 -20.96 16.15
CA ALA A 34 -4.04 -20.37 15.01
C ALA A 34 -3.86 -18.85 14.99
N VAL A 35 -3.98 -18.19 16.16
CA VAL A 35 -3.66 -16.76 16.32
C VAL A 35 -2.20 -16.47 15.98
N PHE A 36 -1.26 -17.28 16.49
CA PHE A 36 0.16 -17.13 16.19
C PHE A 36 0.43 -17.22 14.69
N ALA A 37 -0.03 -18.29 14.03
CA ALA A 37 0.21 -18.54 12.62
C ALA A 37 -0.45 -17.48 11.74
N GLY A 38 -1.72 -17.13 12.01
CA GLY A 38 -2.44 -16.10 11.26
C GLY A 38 -1.72 -14.75 11.31
N VAL A 39 -1.35 -14.30 12.51
CA VAL A 39 -0.62 -13.03 12.70
C VAL A 39 0.78 -13.09 12.10
N PHE A 40 1.53 -14.18 12.32
CA PHE A 40 2.89 -14.31 11.79
C PHE A 40 2.90 -14.32 10.26
N ILE A 41 2.00 -15.09 9.63
CA ILE A 41 1.93 -15.21 8.17
C ILE A 41 1.51 -13.88 7.53
N GLU A 42 0.54 -13.16 8.11
CA GLU A 42 0.19 -11.81 7.65
C GLU A 42 1.40 -10.87 7.73
N GLN A 43 2.07 -10.82 8.88
CA GLN A 43 3.16 -9.86 9.12
C GLN A 43 4.42 -10.17 8.29
N VAL A 44 4.65 -11.44 7.92
CA VAL A 44 5.69 -11.80 6.94
C VAL A 44 5.33 -11.33 5.52
N GLY A 45 4.08 -10.91 5.27
CA GLY A 45 3.65 -10.27 4.03
C GLY A 45 2.77 -11.15 3.14
N ALA A 46 2.25 -12.26 3.65
CA ALA A 46 1.27 -13.06 2.94
C ALA A 46 -0.11 -12.38 2.96
N PRO A 47 -0.93 -12.53 1.90
CA PRO A 47 -2.25 -11.90 1.81
C PRO A 47 -3.31 -12.67 2.63
N ILE A 48 -2.99 -12.99 3.89
CA ILE A 48 -3.92 -13.62 4.83
C ILE A 48 -4.30 -12.58 5.87
N PRO A 49 -5.59 -12.26 6.07
CA PRO A 49 -6.00 -11.33 7.12
C PRO A 49 -5.92 -12.04 8.48
N ALA A 50 -5.16 -11.49 9.44
CA ALA A 50 -5.07 -12.00 10.81
C ALA A 50 -6.20 -11.48 11.71
N LEU A 51 -6.86 -10.38 11.32
CA LEU A 51 -7.97 -9.79 12.08
C LEU A 51 -9.07 -10.81 12.44
N PRO A 52 -9.54 -11.72 11.55
CA PRO A 52 -10.50 -12.76 11.91
C PRO A 52 -10.05 -13.64 13.09
N PHE A 53 -8.78 -14.02 13.15
CA PHE A 53 -8.25 -14.84 14.24
C PHE A 53 -8.29 -14.08 15.58
N LEU A 54 -7.98 -12.78 15.56
CA LEU A 54 -8.07 -11.91 16.74
C LEU A 54 -9.51 -11.66 17.17
N LEU A 55 -10.44 -11.52 16.22
CA LEU A 55 -11.86 -11.35 16.54
C LEU A 55 -12.42 -12.58 17.25
N VAL A 56 -12.15 -13.79 16.71
CA VAL A 56 -12.59 -15.04 17.34
C VAL A 56 -11.93 -15.23 18.71
N ALA A 57 -10.62 -14.98 18.82
CA ALA A 57 -9.94 -15.06 20.11
C ALA A 57 -10.47 -14.04 21.14
N GLY A 58 -10.93 -12.87 20.68
CA GLY A 58 -11.59 -11.87 21.51
C GLY A 58 -12.96 -12.33 22.00
N MET A 59 -13.74 -13.01 21.16
CA MET A 59 -15.01 -13.60 21.57
C MET A 59 -14.82 -14.65 22.68
N ASP A 60 -13.85 -15.55 22.51
CA ASP A 60 -13.53 -16.59 23.51
C ASP A 60 -13.00 -16.00 24.82
N ALA A 61 -12.38 -14.81 24.76
CA ALA A 61 -11.90 -14.09 25.94
C ALA A 61 -13.01 -13.63 26.88
N ILE A 62 -14.27 -13.59 26.43
CA ILE A 62 -15.44 -13.25 27.26
C ILE A 62 -15.64 -14.30 28.37
N ASP A 63 -15.57 -15.58 27.99
CA ASP A 63 -15.75 -16.70 28.93
C ASP A 63 -14.45 -17.04 29.67
N ASN A 64 -13.29 -16.73 29.07
CA ASN A 64 -11.97 -17.00 29.66
C ASN A 64 -11.00 -15.83 29.46
N SER A 65 -10.95 -14.93 30.45
CA SER A 65 -10.07 -13.75 30.41
C SER A 65 -8.57 -14.09 30.34
N LEU A 66 -8.15 -15.22 30.91
CA LEU A 66 -6.76 -15.69 30.83
C LEU A 66 -6.39 -16.06 29.38
N TYR A 67 -7.32 -16.70 28.65
CA TYR A 67 -7.13 -16.98 27.23
C TYR A 67 -6.96 -15.69 26.41
N GLY A 68 -7.76 -14.66 26.69
CA GLY A 68 -7.61 -13.35 26.03
C GLY A 68 -6.24 -12.71 26.24
N VAL A 69 -5.70 -12.77 27.46
CA VAL A 69 -4.34 -12.30 27.75
C VAL A 69 -3.30 -13.13 27.01
N MET A 70 -3.44 -14.46 26.99
CA MET A 70 -2.54 -15.34 26.24
C MET A 70 -2.59 -15.04 24.73
N ALA A 71 -3.78 -14.83 24.16
CA ALA A 71 -3.96 -14.49 22.75
C ALA A 71 -3.28 -13.15 22.41
N LEU A 72 -3.39 -12.15 23.28
CA LEU A 72 -2.70 -10.86 23.12
C LEU A 72 -1.18 -11.03 23.11
N VAL A 73 -0.63 -11.79 24.07
CA VAL A 73 0.80 -12.07 24.16
C VAL A 73 1.29 -12.81 22.91
N VAL A 74 0.58 -13.87 22.52
CA VAL A 74 0.94 -14.72 21.38
C VAL A 74 0.88 -13.94 20.07
N ALA A 75 -0.17 -13.14 19.84
CA ALA A 75 -0.26 -12.25 18.69
C ALA A 75 0.87 -11.21 18.65
N SER A 76 1.19 -10.62 19.81
CA SER A 76 2.28 -9.64 19.92
C SER A 76 3.65 -10.26 19.63
N VAL A 77 3.89 -11.48 20.11
CA VAL A 77 5.13 -12.24 19.85
C VAL A 77 5.22 -12.63 18.37
N ALA A 78 4.14 -13.15 17.77
CA ALA A 78 4.08 -13.49 16.36
C ALA A 78 4.42 -12.28 15.48
N SER A 79 3.77 -11.15 15.75
CA SER A 79 4.03 -9.88 15.06
C SER A 79 5.48 -9.44 15.23
N MET A 80 5.98 -9.42 16.47
CA MET A 80 7.36 -9.04 16.78
C MET A 80 8.40 -9.87 16.02
N LEU A 81 8.23 -11.19 15.98
CA LEU A 81 9.17 -12.08 15.30
C LEU A 81 9.19 -11.81 13.79
N ALA A 82 8.03 -11.68 13.16
CA ALA A 82 7.92 -11.36 11.74
C ALA A 82 8.56 -10.00 11.40
N ASP A 83 8.23 -8.96 12.17
CA ASP A 83 8.79 -7.62 11.92
C ASP A 83 10.29 -7.57 12.19
N LEU A 84 10.79 -8.31 13.19
CA LEU A 84 12.22 -8.38 13.49
C LEU A 84 13.00 -9.01 12.33
N LEU A 85 12.45 -10.04 11.68
CA LEU A 85 13.05 -10.60 10.46
C LEU A 85 13.19 -9.53 9.39
N TRP A 86 12.12 -8.77 9.14
CA TRP A 86 12.15 -7.67 8.18
C TRP A 86 13.11 -6.54 8.56
N PHE A 87 13.13 -6.15 9.82
CA PHE A 87 14.03 -5.13 10.35
C PHE A 87 15.50 -5.51 10.20
N LEU A 88 15.87 -6.73 10.58
CA LEU A 88 17.23 -7.24 10.40
C LEU A 88 17.61 -7.34 8.92
N ALA A 89 16.66 -7.75 8.08
CA ALA A 89 16.88 -7.82 6.64
C ALA A 89 17.09 -6.43 6.03
N GLY A 90 16.29 -5.44 6.44
CA GLY A 90 16.45 -4.03 6.09
C GLY A 90 17.77 -3.44 6.58
N ARG A 91 18.19 -3.77 7.80
CA ARG A 91 19.50 -3.32 8.34
C ARG A 91 20.68 -3.91 7.58
N ARG A 92 20.64 -5.20 7.21
CA ARG A 92 21.74 -5.86 6.49
C ARG A 92 21.84 -5.43 5.02
N HIS A 93 20.71 -5.24 4.35
CA HIS A 93 20.67 -5.04 2.90
C HIS A 93 20.31 -3.61 2.48
N GLY A 94 19.92 -2.75 3.42
CA GLY A 94 19.63 -1.34 3.22
C GLY A 94 18.69 -1.07 2.05
N ARG A 95 19.08 -0.13 1.19
CA ARG A 95 18.31 0.28 0.00
C ARG A 95 18.06 -0.86 -1.00
N ARG A 96 18.86 -1.93 -1.02
CA ARG A 96 18.64 -3.08 -1.93
C ARG A 96 17.40 -3.88 -1.54
N MET A 97 17.15 -4.08 -0.24
CA MET A 97 15.94 -4.76 0.22
C MET A 97 14.70 -3.92 -0.03
N LEU A 98 14.79 -2.61 0.26
CA LEU A 98 13.69 -1.69 -0.04
C LEU A 98 13.37 -1.67 -1.53
N SER A 99 14.36 -1.68 -2.43
CA SER A 99 14.07 -1.70 -3.87
C SER A 99 13.44 -3.01 -4.34
N LEU A 100 13.73 -4.15 -3.70
CA LEU A 100 13.05 -5.43 -3.98
C LEU A 100 11.58 -5.41 -3.54
N LEU A 101 11.31 -4.95 -2.32
CA LEU A 101 9.94 -4.78 -1.82
C LEU A 101 9.17 -3.74 -2.66
N CYS A 102 9.85 -2.67 -3.08
CA CYS A 102 9.25 -1.62 -3.88
C CYS A 102 9.13 -1.98 -5.38
N LYS A 103 9.83 -3.02 -5.87
CA LYS A 103 9.58 -3.64 -7.19
C LYS A 103 8.29 -4.47 -7.22
N ILE A 104 7.93 -5.06 -6.08
CA ILE A 104 6.63 -5.72 -5.89
C ILE A 104 5.55 -4.64 -5.68
N ALA A 105 5.90 -3.53 -5.01
CA ALA A 105 5.06 -2.35 -4.95
C ALA A 105 5.03 -1.59 -6.29
N ILE A 106 4.02 -0.74 -6.48
CA ILE A 106 3.64 -0.20 -7.79
C ILE A 106 4.58 0.91 -8.32
N SER A 107 5.46 1.48 -7.49
CA SER A 107 6.46 2.49 -7.90
C SER A 107 7.72 2.39 -7.04
N PRO A 108 8.85 1.85 -7.55
CA PRO A 108 10.05 1.62 -6.75
C PRO A 108 10.61 2.86 -6.06
N ASP A 109 10.78 3.96 -6.81
CA ASP A 109 11.53 5.12 -6.33
C ASP A 109 10.67 6.16 -5.59
N SER A 110 9.41 6.34 -6.01
CA SER A 110 8.44 7.15 -5.24
C SER A 110 8.04 6.48 -3.92
N CYS A 111 7.97 5.14 -3.85
CA CYS A 111 7.69 4.42 -2.61
C CYS A 111 8.83 4.60 -1.60
N VAL A 112 10.09 4.48 -2.05
CA VAL A 112 11.25 4.70 -1.18
C VAL A 112 11.33 6.16 -0.74
N ARG A 113 11.28 7.14 -1.65
CA ARG A 113 11.47 8.56 -1.29
C ARG A 113 10.34 9.13 -0.44
N GLN A 114 9.08 8.80 -0.76
CA GLN A 114 7.93 9.27 0.01
C GLN A 114 7.89 8.63 1.41
N SER A 115 8.24 7.34 1.50
CA SER A 115 8.26 6.63 2.77
C SER A 115 9.47 7.02 3.62
N GLU A 116 10.64 7.26 3.01
CA GLU A 116 11.82 7.84 3.67
C GLU A 116 11.50 9.22 4.26
N LEU A 117 10.80 10.10 3.52
CA LEU A 117 10.38 11.41 4.01
C LEU A 117 9.37 11.33 5.17
N SER A 118 8.42 10.38 5.10
CA SER A 118 7.43 10.18 6.16
C SER A 118 8.09 9.63 7.44
N PHE A 119 8.98 8.65 7.29
CA PHE A 119 9.78 8.11 8.40
C PHE A 119 10.77 9.13 8.96
N ALA A 120 11.35 10.00 8.14
CA ALA A 120 12.22 11.08 8.61
C ALA A 120 11.43 12.12 9.43
N LYS A 121 10.18 12.41 9.06
CA LYS A 121 9.33 13.40 9.75
C LYS A 121 8.72 12.86 11.07
N HIS A 122 8.31 11.59 11.11
CA HIS A 122 7.58 11.01 12.26
C HIS A 122 8.35 9.92 13.02
N GLY A 123 9.51 9.50 12.52
CA GLY A 123 10.44 8.60 13.19
C GLY A 123 9.76 7.35 13.73
N VAL A 124 9.89 7.17 15.05
CA VAL A 124 9.40 6.02 15.82
C VAL A 124 7.88 5.89 15.87
N ALA A 125 7.14 6.99 15.77
CA ALA A 125 5.67 6.98 15.78
C ALA A 125 5.09 6.25 14.56
N THR A 126 5.82 6.27 13.44
CA THR A 126 5.46 5.57 12.21
C THR A 126 5.32 4.05 12.44
N LEU A 127 6.14 3.45 13.30
CA LEU A 127 6.07 2.01 13.60
C LEU A 127 4.74 1.64 14.27
N VAL A 128 4.27 2.46 15.21
CA VAL A 128 3.02 2.23 15.93
C VAL A 128 1.81 2.44 15.01
N ILE A 129 1.78 3.57 14.29
CA ILE A 129 0.64 3.94 13.43
C ILE A 129 0.54 3.01 12.21
N SER A 130 1.68 2.58 11.66
CA SER A 130 1.70 1.72 10.47
C SER A 130 0.97 0.40 10.66
N LYS A 131 0.88 -0.13 11.89
CA LYS A 131 0.17 -1.38 12.20
C LYS A 131 -1.31 -1.36 11.82
N PHE A 132 -1.93 -0.18 11.82
CA PHE A 132 -3.33 0.01 11.48
C PHE A 132 -3.58 0.22 9.99
N VAL A 133 -2.52 0.35 9.17
CA VAL A 133 -2.63 0.64 7.74
C VAL A 133 -1.97 -0.51 6.95
N PRO A 134 -2.79 -1.42 6.37
CA PRO A 134 -2.28 -2.52 5.56
C PRO A 134 -1.33 -2.03 4.46
N GLY A 135 -0.20 -2.72 4.30
CA GLY A 135 0.85 -2.39 3.33
C GLY A 135 1.89 -1.39 3.85
N ILE A 136 1.53 -0.45 4.73
CA ILE A 136 2.53 0.38 5.43
C ILE A 136 3.19 -0.45 6.54
N SER A 137 2.42 -1.27 7.25
CA SER A 137 2.91 -2.19 8.29
C SER A 137 4.03 -3.11 7.79
N THR A 138 3.95 -3.62 6.56
CA THR A 138 4.97 -4.51 5.99
C THR A 138 6.25 -3.76 5.58
N LEU A 139 6.14 -2.47 5.23
CA LEU A 139 7.27 -1.65 4.79
C LEU A 139 7.99 -0.95 5.95
N ALA A 140 7.31 -0.69 7.06
CA ALA A 140 7.88 0.06 8.17
C ALA A 140 9.06 -0.64 8.88
N PRO A 141 9.02 -1.95 9.22
CA PRO A 141 10.15 -2.64 9.82
C PRO A 141 11.44 -2.66 8.98
N PRO A 142 11.43 -3.05 7.69
CA PRO A 142 12.66 -3.04 6.89
C PRO A 142 13.20 -1.62 6.67
N MET A 143 12.33 -0.60 6.58
CA MET A 143 12.78 0.80 6.51
C MET A 143 13.47 1.26 7.80
N ALA A 144 12.89 0.97 8.96
CA ALA A 144 13.51 1.30 10.25
C ALA A 144 14.91 0.68 10.37
N GLY A 145 15.07 -0.56 9.89
CA GLY A 145 16.37 -1.23 9.82
C GLY A 145 17.34 -0.54 8.87
N ALA A 146 16.90 -0.20 7.65
CA ALA A 146 17.71 0.44 6.63
C ALA A 146 18.17 1.86 7.01
N MET A 147 17.39 2.57 7.81
CA MET A 147 17.71 3.91 8.32
C MET A 147 18.61 3.89 9.58
N GLY A 148 19.06 2.72 10.02
CA GLY A 148 19.99 2.61 11.13
C GLY A 148 19.36 2.78 12.52
N MET A 149 18.05 2.61 12.66
CA MET A 149 17.38 2.64 13.97
C MET A 149 17.98 1.58 14.91
N SER A 150 18.15 1.91 16.19
CA SER A 150 18.65 0.96 17.19
C SER A 150 17.68 -0.22 17.36
N THR A 151 18.20 -1.42 17.63
CA THR A 151 17.35 -2.62 17.82
C THR A 151 16.41 -2.43 19.01
N THR A 152 16.91 -1.81 20.08
CA THR A 152 16.14 -1.57 21.30
C THR A 152 14.96 -0.65 21.05
N SER A 153 15.18 0.48 20.37
CA SER A 153 14.08 1.38 20.00
C SER A 153 13.08 0.65 19.12
N PHE A 154 13.55 -0.10 18.12
CA PHE A 154 12.65 -0.82 17.22
C PHE A 154 11.76 -1.81 17.99
N VAL A 155 12.34 -2.65 18.85
CA VAL A 155 11.59 -3.64 19.65
C VAL A 155 10.56 -2.95 20.54
N ILE A 156 10.90 -1.87 21.23
CA ILE A 156 9.96 -1.17 22.13
C ILE A 156 8.77 -0.61 21.36
N PHE A 157 9.02 0.15 20.29
CA PHE A 157 7.93 0.80 19.54
C PHE A 157 7.12 -0.20 18.71
N ASN A 158 7.78 -1.22 18.14
CA ASN A 158 7.07 -2.28 17.43
C ASN A 158 6.21 -3.12 18.37
N LEU A 159 6.67 -3.37 19.60
CA LEU A 159 5.89 -4.09 20.60
C LEU A 159 4.67 -3.27 21.01
N ALA A 160 4.86 -1.99 21.30
CA ALA A 160 3.76 -1.08 21.62
C ALA A 160 2.70 -1.06 20.51
N GLY A 161 3.14 -0.93 19.24
CA GLY A 161 2.23 -1.01 18.09
C GLY A 161 1.52 -2.35 17.96
N SER A 162 2.24 -3.46 18.14
CA SER A 162 1.69 -4.82 18.05
C SER A 162 0.66 -5.09 19.14
N VAL A 163 0.93 -4.68 20.38
CA VAL A 163 0.01 -4.81 21.52
C VAL A 163 -1.23 -3.96 21.31
N LEU A 164 -1.08 -2.69 20.88
CA LEU A 164 -2.22 -1.81 20.62
C LEU A 164 -3.10 -2.36 19.50
N TRP A 165 -2.50 -2.77 18.39
CA TRP A 165 -3.22 -3.33 17.25
C TRP A 165 -3.93 -4.64 17.59
N ALA A 166 -3.22 -5.60 18.20
CA ALA A 166 -3.80 -6.88 18.59
C ALA A 166 -4.88 -6.70 19.66
N GLY A 167 -4.65 -5.79 20.62
CA GLY A 167 -5.61 -5.41 21.65
C GLY A 167 -6.88 -4.81 21.05
N CYS A 168 -6.77 -3.93 20.05
CA CYS A 168 -7.94 -3.44 19.32
C CYS A 168 -8.70 -4.58 18.64
N GLY A 169 -8.02 -5.52 17.98
CA GLY A 169 -8.65 -6.68 17.35
C GLY A 169 -9.41 -7.56 18.36
N LEU A 170 -8.77 -7.90 19.49
CA LEU A 170 -9.41 -8.66 20.57
C LEU A 170 -10.60 -7.92 21.17
N MET A 171 -10.44 -6.61 21.44
CA MET A 171 -11.50 -5.77 21.98
C MET A 171 -12.70 -5.65 21.03
N LEU A 172 -12.46 -5.55 19.72
CA LEU A 172 -13.54 -5.61 18.73
C LEU A 172 -14.24 -6.97 18.76
N GLY A 173 -13.49 -8.06 18.94
CA GLY A 173 -14.06 -9.41 19.14
C GLY A 173 -14.97 -9.49 20.37
N ILE A 174 -14.54 -8.89 21.48
CA ILE A 174 -15.32 -8.80 22.72
C ILE A 174 -16.57 -7.93 22.54
N LEU A 175 -16.45 -6.76 21.91
CA LEU A 175 -17.55 -5.79 21.81
C LEU A 175 -18.61 -6.16 20.77
N PHE A 176 -18.20 -6.81 19.68
CA PHE A 176 -19.07 -7.14 18.54
C PHE A 176 -19.33 -8.64 18.41
N HIS A 177 -19.21 -9.41 19.50
CA HIS A 177 -19.30 -10.87 19.47
C HIS A 177 -20.61 -11.37 18.83
N GLU A 178 -21.76 -10.73 19.08
CA GLU A 178 -23.04 -11.15 18.51
C GLU A 178 -23.10 -10.92 16.99
N GLN A 179 -22.60 -9.79 16.51
CA GLN A 179 -22.56 -9.50 15.07
C GLN A 179 -21.58 -10.44 14.36
N ILE A 180 -20.44 -10.74 14.99
CA ILE A 180 -19.45 -11.68 14.44
C ILE A 180 -20.05 -13.09 14.38
N GLN A 181 -20.73 -13.55 15.43
CA GLN A 181 -21.44 -14.85 15.42
C GLN A 181 -22.48 -14.90 14.31
N ASN A 182 -23.29 -13.87 14.13
CA ASN A 182 -24.27 -13.82 13.05
C ASN A 182 -23.59 -13.88 11.67
N VAL A 183 -22.51 -13.12 11.45
CA VAL A 183 -21.73 -13.17 10.20
C VAL A 183 -21.12 -14.55 9.98
N LEU A 184 -20.56 -15.17 11.02
CA LEU A 184 -20.00 -16.53 10.94
C LEU A 184 -21.09 -17.56 10.59
N ILE A 185 -22.28 -17.46 11.16
CA ILE A 185 -23.43 -18.32 10.85
C ILE A 185 -23.90 -18.09 9.40
N TYR A 186 -23.95 -16.84 8.94
CA TYR A 186 -24.26 -16.54 7.52
C TYR A 186 -23.18 -17.09 6.58
N LEU A 187 -21.90 -17.00 6.95
CA LEU A 187 -20.79 -17.56 6.19
C LEU A 187 -20.80 -19.09 6.17
N ASP A 188 -21.18 -19.75 7.26
CA ASP A 188 -21.32 -21.20 7.33
C ASP A 188 -22.50 -21.69 6.47
N ASN A 189 -23.62 -20.95 6.49
CA ASN A 189 -24.75 -21.17 5.58
C ASN A 189 -24.42 -20.90 4.10
N LEU A 190 -23.43 -20.05 3.81
CA LEU A 190 -22.90 -19.84 2.47
C LEU A 190 -21.89 -20.95 2.07
N GLY A 191 -21.31 -21.68 3.01
CA GLY A 191 -20.36 -22.76 2.76
C GLY A 191 -19.20 -22.34 1.82
N GLY A 192 -18.84 -23.20 0.87
CA GLY A 192 -17.79 -22.92 -0.13
C GLY A 192 -18.06 -21.73 -1.05
N SER A 193 -19.30 -21.21 -1.09
CA SER A 193 -19.63 -20.05 -1.92
C SER A 193 -19.03 -18.74 -1.39
N ALA A 194 -18.75 -18.62 -0.08
CA ALA A 194 -18.06 -17.46 0.47
C ALA A 194 -16.62 -17.33 -0.07
N LEU A 195 -15.91 -18.45 -0.18
CA LEU A 195 -14.58 -18.50 -0.81
C LEU A 195 -14.64 -18.19 -2.31
N VAL A 196 -15.70 -18.63 -3.00
CA VAL A 196 -15.94 -18.27 -4.42
C VAL A 196 -16.20 -16.77 -4.57
N VAL A 197 -16.97 -16.16 -3.67
CA VAL A 197 -17.23 -14.72 -3.70
C VAL A 197 -15.96 -13.92 -3.41
N ILE A 198 -15.19 -14.29 -2.38
CA ILE A 198 -13.90 -13.66 -2.07
C ILE A 198 -12.93 -13.83 -3.24
N GLY A 199 -12.82 -15.04 -3.80
CA GLY A 199 -12.00 -15.32 -4.97
C GLY A 199 -12.45 -14.55 -6.22
N ALA A 200 -13.75 -14.40 -6.44
CA ALA A 200 -14.31 -13.62 -7.53
C ALA A 200 -14.05 -12.12 -7.36
N LEU A 201 -14.19 -11.57 -6.15
CA LEU A 201 -13.86 -10.17 -5.84
C LEU A 201 -12.36 -9.90 -6.01
N LEU A 202 -11.51 -10.81 -5.52
CA LEU A 202 -10.06 -10.73 -5.70
C LEU A 202 -9.69 -10.82 -7.18
N GLY A 203 -10.28 -11.77 -7.91
CA GLY A 203 -10.10 -11.96 -9.34
C GLY A 203 -10.57 -10.74 -10.15
N LEU A 204 -11.71 -10.14 -9.79
CA LEU A 204 -12.22 -8.92 -10.40
C LEU A 204 -11.31 -7.72 -10.10
N TYR A 205 -10.81 -7.59 -8.88
CA TYR A 205 -9.84 -6.56 -8.50
C TYR A 205 -8.53 -6.71 -9.28
N ILE A 206 -7.94 -7.92 -9.32
CA ILE A 206 -6.73 -8.22 -10.08
C ILE A 206 -6.98 -7.97 -11.58
N GLY A 207 -8.10 -8.46 -12.11
CA GLY A 207 -8.50 -8.28 -13.51
C GLY A 207 -8.67 -6.80 -13.87
N PHE A 208 -9.38 -6.01 -13.05
CA PHE A 208 -9.51 -4.57 -13.22
C PHE A 208 -8.15 -3.87 -13.18
N ARG A 209 -7.26 -4.29 -12.28
CA ARG A 209 -5.89 -3.74 -12.16
C ARG A 209 -5.05 -4.07 -13.38
N VAL A 210 -5.08 -5.31 -13.86
CA VAL A 210 -4.39 -5.75 -15.08
C VAL A 210 -4.96 -5.02 -16.30
N TRP A 211 -6.28 -4.95 -16.44
CA TRP A 211 -6.94 -4.21 -17.51
C TRP A 211 -6.54 -2.74 -17.53
N ARG A 212 -6.51 -2.08 -16.37
CA ARG A 212 -6.06 -0.69 -16.24
C ARG A 212 -4.59 -0.53 -16.66
N ARG A 213 -3.71 -1.47 -16.31
CA ARG A 213 -2.30 -1.46 -16.75
C ARG A 213 -2.20 -1.64 -18.26
N LEU A 214 -2.85 -2.65 -18.82
CA LEU A 214 -2.83 -2.93 -20.26
C LEU A 214 -3.42 -1.77 -21.06
N ARG A 215 -4.49 -1.13 -20.58
CA ARG A 215 -5.09 0.05 -21.21
C ARG A 215 -4.11 1.22 -21.27
N LEU A 216 -3.37 1.49 -20.20
CA LEU A 216 -2.35 2.54 -20.18
C LEU A 216 -1.18 2.21 -21.10
N SER A 217 -0.71 0.96 -21.12
CA SER A 217 0.35 0.52 -22.05
C SER A 217 -0.07 0.69 -23.52
N ARG A 218 -1.32 0.36 -23.87
CA ARG A 218 -1.89 0.57 -25.20
C ARG A 218 -2.03 2.05 -25.57
N LEU A 219 -2.29 2.92 -24.60
CA LEU A 219 -2.30 4.37 -24.84
C LEU A 219 -0.88 4.89 -25.04
N LYS A 220 0.08 4.47 -24.21
CA LYS A 220 1.49 4.86 -24.30
C LYS A 220 2.10 4.45 -25.64
N SER A 221 1.79 3.26 -26.17
CA SER A 221 2.31 2.81 -27.47
C SER A 221 1.82 3.62 -28.68
N ARG A 222 0.74 4.39 -28.52
CA ARG A 222 0.24 5.32 -29.56
C ARG A 222 0.84 6.71 -29.46
N LEU A 223 1.63 6.98 -28.41
CA LEU A 223 2.28 8.26 -28.18
C LEU A 223 3.74 8.17 -28.62
N SER A 224 4.25 9.28 -29.15
CA SER A 224 5.68 9.43 -29.39
C SER A 224 6.38 9.65 -28.06
N LEU A 225 7.41 8.86 -27.78
CA LEU A 225 8.21 8.96 -26.56
C LEU A 225 9.50 9.74 -26.86
N VAL A 226 9.93 10.55 -25.91
CA VAL A 226 11.23 11.25 -25.93
C VAL A 226 12.11 10.59 -24.89
N GLN A 227 13.34 10.23 -25.25
CA GLN A 227 14.29 9.69 -24.28
C GLN A 227 14.94 10.82 -23.46
N PRO A 228 15.38 10.57 -22.22
CA PRO A 228 16.07 11.59 -21.41
C PRO A 228 17.23 12.28 -22.14
N ALA A 229 18.07 11.51 -22.83
CA ALA A 229 19.19 12.06 -23.60
C ALA A 229 18.76 12.94 -24.79
N GLU A 230 17.67 12.58 -25.46
CA GLU A 230 17.09 13.40 -26.56
C GLU A 230 16.56 14.72 -26.00
N LEU A 231 15.84 14.68 -24.88
CA LEU A 231 15.35 15.89 -24.21
C LEU A 231 16.51 16.79 -23.73
N ALA A 232 17.60 16.20 -23.22
CA ALA A 232 18.79 16.95 -22.82
C ALA A 232 19.42 17.67 -24.03
N GLN A 233 19.58 16.99 -25.16
CA GLN A 233 20.07 17.62 -26.39
C GLN A 233 19.14 18.73 -26.89
N MET A 234 17.83 18.55 -26.79
CA MET A 234 16.86 19.60 -27.15
C MET A 234 17.02 20.84 -26.28
N LEU A 235 17.25 20.68 -24.97
CA LEU A 235 17.51 21.77 -24.04
C LEU A 235 18.83 22.49 -24.36
N GLU A 236 19.91 21.73 -24.57
CA GLU A 236 21.23 22.28 -24.93
C GLU A 236 21.19 23.08 -26.24
N ASN A 237 20.44 22.58 -27.23
CA ASN A 237 20.28 23.23 -28.54
C ASN A 237 19.24 24.36 -28.55
N ASN A 238 18.61 24.69 -27.40
CA ASN A 238 17.50 25.65 -27.32
C ASN A 238 16.38 25.38 -28.35
N THR A 239 16.05 24.10 -28.56
CA THR A 239 14.99 23.69 -29.49
C THR A 239 13.64 24.23 -28.99
N PRO A 240 12.84 24.91 -29.83
CA PRO A 240 11.56 25.48 -29.41
C PRO A 240 10.58 24.37 -28.99
N MET A 241 10.29 24.28 -27.70
CA MET A 241 9.39 23.29 -27.12
C MET A 241 8.72 23.80 -25.84
N PHE A 242 7.60 23.20 -25.45
CA PHE A 242 6.99 23.38 -24.13
C PHE A 242 7.20 22.14 -23.27
N LEU A 243 7.95 22.28 -22.18
CA LEU A 243 8.14 21.22 -21.21
C LEU A 243 7.10 21.33 -20.08
N LEU A 244 6.30 20.29 -19.91
CA LEU A 244 5.15 20.25 -19.03
C LEU A 244 5.32 19.22 -17.90
N ASP A 245 5.33 19.72 -16.67
CA ASP A 245 5.34 18.91 -15.45
C ASP A 245 3.91 18.72 -14.94
N VAL A 246 3.37 17.50 -14.98
CA VAL A 246 2.01 17.20 -14.50
C VAL A 246 1.99 16.54 -13.12
N ARG A 247 3.07 16.68 -12.34
CA ARG A 247 3.10 16.25 -10.94
C ARG A 247 2.26 17.21 -10.09
N GLN A 248 1.53 16.66 -9.11
CA GLN A 248 0.94 17.47 -8.05
C GLN A 248 2.00 17.80 -7.02
N GLY A 249 2.13 19.09 -6.65
CA GLY A 249 2.89 19.48 -5.46
C GLY A 249 2.31 18.81 -4.22
N GLY A 250 3.15 18.36 -3.30
CA GLY A 250 2.70 17.74 -2.05
C GLY A 250 1.83 18.67 -1.20
N ALA A 251 1.19 18.11 -0.17
CA ALA A 251 0.21 18.77 0.70
C ALA A 251 0.71 20.02 1.47
N GLU A 252 2.01 20.34 1.43
CA GLU A 252 2.63 21.49 2.10
C GLU A 252 3.41 22.42 1.13
N GLY A 253 3.00 22.50 -0.15
CA GLY A 253 3.39 23.60 -1.03
C GLY A 253 4.70 23.40 -1.80
N GLY A 254 4.60 23.48 -3.14
CA GLY A 254 5.74 23.59 -4.06
C GLY A 254 6.36 22.26 -4.50
N LEU A 255 6.60 22.13 -5.81
CA LEU A 255 7.61 21.21 -6.31
C LEU A 255 8.97 21.77 -5.86
N VAL A 256 9.81 20.96 -5.21
CA VAL A 256 11.16 21.41 -4.79
C VAL A 256 12.11 21.45 -5.98
N ASP A 257 11.97 20.50 -6.89
CA ASP A 257 12.85 20.33 -8.05
C ASP A 257 12.01 20.06 -9.31
N ARG A 258 12.46 20.54 -10.45
CA ARG A 258 11.88 20.26 -11.78
C ARG A 258 12.97 20.15 -12.84
N ILE A 259 12.62 19.64 -14.02
CA ILE A 259 13.51 19.75 -15.18
C ILE A 259 13.55 21.23 -15.60
N GLN A 260 14.74 21.71 -15.97
CA GLN A 260 14.95 23.12 -16.31
C GLN A 260 13.96 23.61 -17.37
N GLY A 261 13.29 24.72 -17.07
CA GLY A 261 12.32 25.34 -18.00
C GLY A 261 10.95 24.67 -18.03
N ALA A 262 10.69 23.65 -17.18
CA ALA A 262 9.39 23.00 -17.10
C ALA A 262 8.33 23.90 -16.42
N ARG A 263 7.14 23.95 -17.03
CA ARG A 263 5.96 24.59 -16.43
C ARG A 263 5.11 23.54 -15.74
N ASN A 264 4.71 23.77 -14.49
CA ASN A 264 3.85 22.86 -13.78
C ASN A 264 2.37 23.17 -14.06
N ILE A 265 1.63 22.17 -14.53
CA ILE A 265 0.18 22.24 -14.67
C ILE A 265 -0.40 20.91 -14.20
N ASP A 266 -1.28 20.96 -13.21
CA ASP A 266 -1.97 19.78 -12.71
C ASP A 266 -2.82 19.11 -13.80
N LEU A 267 -2.83 17.76 -13.80
CA LEU A 267 -3.59 16.95 -14.75
C LEU A 267 -5.10 17.25 -14.69
N GLY A 268 -5.64 17.53 -13.50
CA GLY A 268 -7.04 17.90 -13.30
C GLY A 268 -7.39 19.25 -13.92
N LEU A 269 -6.46 20.22 -13.85
CA LEU A 269 -6.61 21.53 -14.48
C LEU A 269 -6.48 21.45 -16.01
N LEU A 270 -5.56 20.64 -16.54
CA LEU A 270 -5.43 20.35 -17.97
C LEU A 270 -6.76 19.85 -18.59
N ALA A 271 -7.52 19.05 -17.83
CA ALA A 271 -8.81 18.55 -18.28
C ALA A 271 -9.90 19.63 -18.32
N LYS A 272 -9.86 20.64 -17.43
CA LYS A 272 -10.95 21.60 -17.16
C LYS A 272 -10.90 22.92 -17.96
N HIS A 273 -10.15 23.01 -19.05
CA HIS A 273 -10.10 24.14 -20.02
C HIS A 273 -9.57 25.51 -19.53
N ALA A 274 -9.54 25.81 -18.23
CA ALA A 274 -9.42 27.19 -17.76
C ALA A 274 -8.01 27.83 -17.76
N SER A 275 -6.94 27.16 -18.21
CA SER A 275 -5.57 27.71 -18.08
C SER A 275 -4.52 26.99 -18.94
N LEU A 276 -4.81 26.72 -20.21
CA LEU A 276 -3.75 26.31 -21.14
C LEU A 276 -3.10 27.58 -21.73
N PRO A 277 -1.76 27.70 -21.69
CA PRO A 277 -1.07 28.76 -22.41
C PRO A 277 -1.44 28.71 -23.90
N GLU A 278 -1.41 29.85 -24.59
CA GLU A 278 -1.51 29.88 -26.05
C GLU A 278 -0.32 29.13 -26.63
N TRP A 279 -0.55 27.88 -27.03
CA TRP A 279 0.44 27.06 -27.70
C TRP A 279 0.29 27.27 -29.20
N LYS A 280 1.33 27.79 -29.85
CA LYS A 280 1.38 27.86 -31.31
C LYS A 280 1.33 26.43 -31.87
N ASP A 281 0.62 26.23 -32.98
CA ASP A 281 0.33 24.91 -33.56
C ASP A 281 1.57 24.06 -33.88
N GLU A 282 2.75 24.69 -33.99
CA GLU A 282 4.02 24.03 -34.33
C GLU A 282 4.89 23.64 -33.12
N THR A 283 4.57 24.10 -31.91
CA THR A 283 5.45 23.89 -30.76
C THR A 283 5.26 22.51 -30.15
N ASP A 284 6.34 21.71 -30.12
CA ASP A 284 6.31 20.39 -29.50
C ASP A 284 6.07 20.50 -27.98
N VAL A 285 5.05 19.79 -27.46
CA VAL A 285 4.80 19.70 -26.02
C VAL A 285 5.36 18.38 -25.49
N ILE A 286 6.30 18.45 -24.55
CA ILE A 286 6.87 17.27 -23.90
C ILE A 286 6.32 17.21 -22.47
N VAL A 287 5.65 16.12 -22.13
CA VAL A 287 5.01 15.94 -20.83
C VAL A 287 5.75 14.91 -20.01
N TYR A 288 5.99 15.21 -18.74
CA TYR A 288 6.55 14.25 -17.78
C TYR A 288 5.81 14.25 -16.45
N CYS A 289 5.97 13.17 -15.69
CA CYS A 289 5.42 13.01 -14.35
C CYS A 289 6.36 12.15 -13.49
N ALA A 290 5.99 11.89 -12.23
CA ALA A 290 6.68 10.94 -11.34
C ALA A 290 5.81 9.70 -11.03
N CYS A 291 4.79 9.44 -11.85
CA CYS A 291 3.90 8.30 -11.64
C CYS A 291 4.43 7.03 -12.31
N PRO A 292 4.10 5.84 -11.78
CA PRO A 292 4.45 4.57 -12.42
C PRO A 292 4.02 4.53 -13.89
N ASN A 293 4.89 4.00 -14.75
CA ASN A 293 4.65 3.87 -16.19
C ASN A 293 4.22 5.17 -16.86
N ASP A 294 4.63 6.32 -16.32
CA ASP A 294 4.30 7.65 -16.82
C ASP A 294 2.79 7.91 -16.90
N ALA A 295 1.98 7.24 -16.05
CA ALA A 295 0.52 7.16 -16.23
C ALA A 295 -0.17 8.53 -16.34
N SER A 296 0.27 9.52 -15.55
CA SER A 296 -0.28 10.88 -15.59
C SER A 296 0.17 11.64 -16.84
N ALA A 297 1.43 11.52 -17.23
CA ALA A 297 1.96 12.13 -18.46
C ALA A 297 1.32 11.54 -19.72
N VAL A 298 1.11 10.21 -19.77
CA VAL A 298 0.39 9.53 -20.86
C VAL A 298 -1.05 10.03 -20.98
N LYS A 299 -1.75 10.20 -19.85
CA LYS A 299 -3.11 10.76 -19.85
C LYS A 299 -3.13 12.21 -20.32
N ALA A 300 -2.22 13.04 -19.82
CA ALA A 300 -2.09 14.44 -20.24
C ALA A 300 -1.83 14.53 -21.74
N ALA A 301 -0.80 13.84 -22.24
CA ALA A 301 -0.47 13.83 -23.67
C ALA A 301 -1.63 13.32 -24.54
N TYR A 302 -2.41 12.35 -24.06
CA TYR A 302 -3.61 11.89 -24.76
C TYR A 302 -4.71 12.96 -24.82
N VAL A 303 -4.93 13.70 -23.72
CA VAL A 303 -5.87 14.84 -23.69
C VAL A 303 -5.42 15.94 -24.65
N LEU A 304 -4.12 16.25 -24.68
CA LEU A 304 -3.55 17.26 -25.57
C LEU A 304 -3.68 16.87 -27.05
N ARG A 305 -3.34 15.63 -27.41
CA ARG A 305 -3.49 15.14 -28.79
C ARG A 305 -4.93 15.12 -29.28
N ARG A 306 -5.90 14.82 -28.40
CA ARG A 306 -7.33 14.92 -28.75
C ARG A 306 -7.78 16.35 -29.08
N ARG A 307 -7.00 17.36 -28.67
CA ARG A 307 -7.22 18.78 -28.93
C ARG A 307 -6.35 19.30 -30.08
N GLY A 308 -5.74 18.42 -30.87
CA GLY A 308 -4.88 18.80 -32.01
C GLY A 308 -3.45 19.20 -31.62
N ILE A 309 -3.11 19.22 -30.32
CA ILE A 309 -1.78 19.62 -29.87
C ILE A 309 -0.81 18.45 -29.97
N LYS A 310 0.35 18.69 -30.61
CA LYS A 310 1.43 17.70 -30.73
C LYS A 310 2.11 17.50 -29.38
N ALA A 311 1.70 16.45 -28.68
CA ALA A 311 2.28 16.05 -27.41
C ALA A 311 3.10 14.75 -27.50
N ARG A 312 4.26 14.75 -26.83
CA ARG A 312 5.15 13.61 -26.60
C ARG A 312 5.33 13.39 -25.10
N VAL A 313 5.72 12.18 -24.70
CA VAL A 313 5.92 11.83 -23.28
C VAL A 313 7.40 11.54 -23.03
N LEU A 314 7.97 12.13 -21.98
CA LEU A 314 9.31 11.78 -21.51
C LEU A 314 9.29 10.34 -20.96
N ASN A 315 10.06 9.46 -21.58
CA ASN A 315 10.11 8.06 -21.20
C ASN A 315 10.79 7.88 -19.84
N GLY A 316 10.09 7.27 -18.88
CA GLY A 316 10.58 7.11 -17.51
C GLY A 316 10.38 8.35 -16.64
N GLY A 317 9.81 9.43 -17.20
CA GLY A 317 9.42 10.63 -16.46
C GLY A 317 10.59 11.27 -15.69
N MET A 318 10.29 11.76 -14.50
CA MET A 318 11.26 12.39 -13.61
C MET A 318 12.36 11.42 -13.16
N ASP A 319 12.01 10.17 -12.88
CA ASP A 319 12.95 9.17 -12.35
C ASP A 319 13.97 8.78 -13.43
N GLY A 320 13.52 8.58 -14.67
CA GLY A 320 14.39 8.31 -15.81
C GLY A 320 15.37 9.46 -16.12
N TRP A 321 14.94 10.71 -15.91
CA TRP A 321 15.80 11.89 -16.02
C TRP A 321 16.93 11.87 -14.97
N ILE A 322 16.59 11.64 -13.71
CA ILE A 322 17.54 11.59 -12.59
C ILE A 322 18.52 10.41 -12.76
N GLN A 323 18.01 9.24 -13.13
CA GLN A 323 18.85 8.05 -13.35
C GLN A 323 19.86 8.23 -14.50
N SER A 324 19.54 9.09 -15.47
CA SER A 324 20.45 9.44 -16.57
C SER A 324 21.52 10.46 -16.16
N GLY A 325 21.49 10.97 -14.92
CA GLY A 325 22.49 11.90 -14.38
C GLY A 325 22.29 13.36 -14.79
N PHE A 326 21.12 13.72 -15.34
CA PHE A 326 20.86 15.08 -15.78
C PHE A 326 20.45 16.00 -14.61
N ALA A 327 20.83 17.27 -14.73
CA ALA A 327 20.60 18.28 -13.70
C ALA A 327 19.11 18.62 -13.51
N LEU A 328 18.78 19.07 -12.31
CA LEU A 328 17.47 19.59 -11.97
C LEU A 328 17.57 21.07 -11.58
N GLU A 329 16.50 21.81 -11.89
CA GLU A 329 16.29 23.16 -11.41
C GLU A 329 15.61 23.09 -10.03
N HIS A 330 16.30 23.61 -9.01
CA HIS A 330 15.70 23.80 -7.70
C HIS A 330 14.79 25.02 -7.72
N ILE A 331 13.51 24.80 -7.43
CA ILE A 331 12.53 25.86 -7.32
C ILE A 331 12.71 26.47 -5.93
N LYS A 332 13.18 27.72 -5.86
CA LYS A 332 13.12 28.48 -4.61
C LYS A 332 11.65 28.55 -4.22
N ALA A 333 11.31 28.10 -3.00
CA ALA A 333 10.00 28.32 -2.44
C ALA A 333 9.77 29.84 -2.41
N GLU A 334 9.01 30.36 -3.37
CA GLU A 334 8.46 31.70 -3.25
C GLU A 334 7.54 31.65 -2.03
N ARG A 335 7.96 32.37 -0.99
CA ARG A 335 7.14 32.67 0.18
C ARG A 335 5.93 33.43 -0.37
N LEU A 336 4.82 32.73 -0.59
CA LEU A 336 3.51 33.36 -0.74
C LEU A 336 3.09 33.96 0.61
#